data_AF-A0A7I9Y6G3-F1
#
_entry.id   AF-A0A7I9Y6G3-F1
#
_cell.length_a   1.000
_cell.length_b   1.000
_cell.length_c   1.000
_cell.angle_alpha   90.00
_cell.angle_beta   90.00
_cell.angle_gamma   90.00
#
_symmetry.space_group_name_H-M   'P 1'
#
loop_
_entity.id
_entity.type
_entity.pdbx_description
1 polymer ?
#
loop_
_entity_poly.entity_id
_entity_poly.type
_entity_poly.pdbx_seq_one_letter_code
_entity_poly.pdbx_strand_id
1 'polypeptide(L)'
;MIRFIAEHKDYQVPGSDGGAGLRWGVEPMCAVLSANGVSISPSTYYEWINKTPTRRQVREAELVEIISTQRNDAKTGKFVQTLGSRKMWIRLRGQGHDVARCTVERIMRAQGWEGGPLWVQTQDHDQ
;
A
#
# COMPACT_ATOMS: atom_id res chain seq x y z
N MET A 1 -1.69 8.87 11.46
CA MET A 1 -0.64 9.45 12.33
C MET A 1 0.66 9.73 11.57
N ILE A 2 1.40 8.73 11.07
CA ILE A 2 2.72 8.99 10.46
C ILE A 2 2.61 9.91 9.22
N ARG A 3 1.55 9.75 8.41
CA ARG A 3 1.22 10.66 7.31
C ARG A 3 1.01 12.12 7.76
N PHE A 4 0.34 12.32 8.90
CA PHE A 4 0.10 13.66 9.46
C PHE A 4 1.41 14.34 9.88
N ILE A 5 2.29 13.61 10.56
CA ILE A 5 3.62 14.12 10.93
C ILE A 5 4.44 14.45 9.68
N ALA A 6 4.43 13.57 8.68
CA ALA A 6 5.17 13.80 7.43
C ALA A 6 4.68 15.04 6.66
N GLU A 7 3.38 15.32 6.70
CA GLU A 7 2.76 16.48 6.06
C GLU A 7 3.08 17.80 6.79
N HIS A 8 3.17 17.78 8.12
CA HIS A 8 3.28 19.00 8.91
C HIS A 8 4.70 19.30 9.44
N LYS A 9 5.67 18.37 9.34
CA LYS A 9 7.04 18.51 9.88
C LYS A 9 7.85 19.71 9.36
N ASP A 10 7.36 20.37 8.32
CA ASP A 10 7.98 21.53 7.70
C ASP A 10 7.13 22.80 7.86
N TYR A 11 6.03 22.74 8.61
CA TYR A 11 5.20 23.89 8.89
C TYR A 11 6.02 24.96 9.64
N GLN A 12 6.02 26.17 9.11
CA GLN A 12 6.72 27.32 9.66
C GLN A 12 5.69 28.39 10.00
N VAL A 13 5.77 28.91 11.21
CA VAL A 13 5.01 30.09 11.61
C VAL A 13 5.95 31.29 11.46
N PRO A 14 5.58 32.35 10.71
CA PRO A 14 6.39 33.55 10.61
C PRO A 14 6.67 34.15 11.99
N GLY A 15 7.92 34.59 12.21
CA GLY A 15 8.27 35.30 13.44
C GLY A 15 7.52 36.63 13.53
N SER A 16 7.26 37.12 14.75
CA SER A 16 6.65 38.43 14.98
C SER A 16 7.48 39.60 14.42
N ASP A 17 8.75 39.35 14.11
CA ASP A 17 9.74 40.26 13.54
C ASP A 17 9.90 40.13 12.00
N GLY A 18 9.11 39.26 11.35
CA GLY A 18 9.22 38.99 9.91
C GLY A 18 10.39 38.08 9.52
N GLY A 19 11.11 37.51 10.49
CA GLY A 19 12.16 36.51 10.27
C GLY A 19 11.59 35.10 10.02
N ALA A 20 12.48 34.17 9.67
CA ALA A 20 12.16 32.74 9.62
C ALA A 20 11.79 32.26 11.03
N GLY A 21 10.49 32.18 11.33
CA GLY A 21 10.01 31.83 12.66
C GLY A 21 10.10 30.34 12.97
N LEU A 22 9.33 29.88 13.96
CA LEU A 22 9.45 28.53 14.50
C LEU A 22 9.01 27.46 13.49
N ARG A 23 9.92 26.54 13.15
CA ARG A 23 9.62 25.32 12.38
C ARG A 23 9.16 24.22 13.31
N TRP A 24 8.02 23.62 13.00
CA TRP A 24 7.49 22.48 13.71
C TRP A 24 8.19 21.20 13.25
N GLY A 25 9.29 20.84 13.91
CA GLY A 25 9.97 19.57 13.66
C GLY A 25 9.19 18.34 14.15
N VAL A 26 9.68 17.15 13.82
CA VAL A 26 9.08 15.86 14.22
C VAL A 26 9.02 15.70 15.75
N GLU A 27 10.06 16.11 16.48
CA GLU A 27 10.12 15.95 17.94
C GLU A 27 9.02 16.73 18.68
N PRO A 28 8.79 18.05 18.41
CA PRO A 28 7.64 18.77 18.96
C PRO A 28 6.30 18.10 18.65
N MET A 29 6.12 17.56 17.44
CA MET A 29 4.89 16.88 17.05
C MET A 29 4.66 15.59 17.83
N CYS A 30 5.70 14.77 17.96
CA CYS A 30 5.66 13.55 18.77
C CYS A 30 5.30 13.87 20.23
N ALA A 31 5.84 14.96 20.80
CA ALA A 31 5.53 15.39 22.16
C ALA A 31 4.05 15.79 22.32
N VAL A 32 3.52 16.61 21.41
CA VAL A 32 2.10 17.04 21.43
C VAL A 32 1.15 15.85 21.22
N LEU A 33 1.45 14.96 20.26
CA LEU A 33 0.64 13.76 20.02
C LEU A 33 0.62 12.85 21.25
N SER A 34 1.77 12.66 21.90
CA SER A 34 1.88 11.85 23.11
C SER A 34 1.07 12.46 24.27
N ALA A 35 1.12 13.78 24.44
CA ALA A 35 0.31 14.49 25.44
C ALA A 35 -1.21 14.37 25.19
N ASN A 36 -1.63 14.17 23.93
CA ASN A 36 -3.01 13.95 23.54
C ASN A 36 -3.39 12.45 23.43
N GLY A 37 -2.59 11.56 24.02
CA GLY A 37 -2.90 10.12 24.12
C GLY A 37 -2.42 9.26 22.95
N VAL A 38 -1.66 9.81 22.01
CA VAL A 38 -1.12 9.10 20.85
C VAL A 38 0.41 9.04 20.94
N SER A 39 0.92 8.00 21.61
CA SER A 39 2.36 7.82 21.82
C SER A 39 3.08 7.36 20.56
N ILE A 40 3.98 8.19 20.03
CA ILE A 40 4.91 7.86 18.95
C ILE A 40 6.27 8.50 19.23
N SER A 41 7.35 7.72 19.17
CA SER A 41 8.69 8.29 19.28
C SER A 41 9.18 8.85 17.93
N PRO A 42 10.03 9.89 17.94
CA PRO A 42 10.69 10.39 16.72
C PRO A 42 11.48 9.29 16.00
N SER A 43 12.14 8.39 16.75
CA SER A 43 12.87 7.26 16.17
C SER A 43 11.94 6.34 15.38
N THR A 44 10.76 5.99 15.91
CA THR A 44 9.76 5.18 15.21
C THR A 44 9.24 5.88 13.95
N TYR A 45 9.07 7.21 13.98
CA TYR A 45 8.72 7.99 12.80
C TYR A 45 9.80 7.87 11.70
N TYR A 46 11.07 8.12 12.05
CA TYR A 46 12.16 8.07 11.06
C TYR A 46 12.45 6.66 10.58
N GLU A 47 12.34 5.65 11.45
CA GLU A 47 12.41 4.24 11.04
C GLU A 47 11.31 3.92 10.03
N TRP A 48 10.08 4.41 10.24
CA TRP A 48 8.99 4.15 9.32
C TRP A 48 9.16 4.86 7.99
N ILE A 49 9.57 6.13 7.97
CA ILE A 49 9.72 6.89 6.71
C ILE A 49 10.93 6.41 5.89
N ASN A 50 11.96 5.89 6.54
CA ASN A 50 13.17 5.37 5.90
C ASN A 50 13.09 3.86 5.60
N LYS A 51 11.94 3.20 5.85
CA LYS A 51 11.78 1.78 5.52
C LYS A 51 11.83 1.56 4.03
N THR A 52 12.97 1.07 3.54
CA THR A 52 13.08 0.49 2.21
C THR A 52 12.24 -0.79 2.13
N PRO A 53 11.41 -0.96 1.09
CA PRO A 53 10.65 -2.19 0.93
C PRO A 53 11.60 -3.38 0.85
N THR A 54 11.27 -4.43 1.59
CA THR A 54 12.04 -5.68 1.59
C THR A 54 11.96 -6.35 0.22
N ARG A 55 12.96 -7.18 -0.12
CA ARG A 55 12.97 -7.96 -1.38
C ARG A 55 11.66 -8.72 -1.63
N ARG A 56 11.04 -9.22 -0.56
CA ARG A 56 9.74 -9.88 -0.60
C ARG A 56 8.62 -8.92 -1.00
N GLN A 57 8.55 -7.74 -0.39
CA GLN A 57 7.53 -6.74 -0.71
C GLN A 57 7.66 -6.23 -2.16
N VAL A 58 8.89 -6.03 -2.63
CA VAL A 58 9.16 -5.70 -4.04
C VAL A 58 8.63 -6.81 -4.95
N ARG A 59 8.96 -8.07 -4.66
CA ARG A 59 8.49 -9.21 -5.46
C ARG A 59 6.96 -9.38 -5.42
N GLU A 60 6.33 -9.14 -4.28
CA GLU A 60 4.87 -9.17 -4.17
C GLU A 60 4.22 -8.04 -4.98
N ALA A 61 4.80 -6.83 -4.97
CA ALA A 61 4.33 -5.72 -5.82
C ALA A 61 4.46 -6.02 -7.32
N GLU A 62 5.58 -6.61 -7.75
CA GLU A 62 5.73 -7.09 -9.14
C GLU A 62 4.64 -8.09 -9.53
N LEU A 63 4.31 -9.04 -8.63
CA LEU A 63 3.27 -10.04 -8.88
C LEU A 63 1.87 -9.41 -8.95
N VAL A 64 1.59 -8.41 -8.11
CA VAL A 64 0.34 -7.62 -8.18
C VAL A 64 0.24 -6.97 -9.55
N GLU A 65 1.31 -6.34 -10.04
CA GLU A 65 1.31 -5.65 -11.34
C GLU A 65 1.11 -6.62 -12.51
N ILE A 66 1.77 -7.79 -12.48
CA ILE A 66 1.60 -8.84 -13.49
C ILE A 66 0.14 -9.31 -13.52
N ILE A 67 -0.47 -9.59 -12.37
CA ILE A 67 -1.85 -10.07 -12.30
C ILE A 67 -2.83 -8.98 -12.74
N SER A 68 -2.61 -7.73 -12.29
CA SER A 68 -3.42 -6.57 -12.67
C SER A 68 -3.41 -6.35 -14.18
N THR A 69 -2.22 -6.35 -14.79
CA THR A 69 -2.04 -6.23 -16.24
C THR A 69 -2.82 -7.32 -16.99
N GLN A 70 -2.74 -8.57 -16.54
CA GLN A 70 -3.48 -9.67 -17.17
C GLN A 70 -5.00 -9.57 -16.99
N ARG A 71 -5.49 -9.03 -15.86
CA ARG A 71 -6.93 -8.81 -15.62
C ARG A 71 -7.49 -7.66 -16.45
N ASN A 72 -6.66 -6.66 -16.75
CA ASN A 72 -7.02 -5.46 -17.52
C ASN A 72 -6.72 -5.58 -19.02
N ASP A 73 -6.10 -6.68 -19.47
CA ASP A 73 -5.83 -6.92 -20.88
C ASP A 73 -7.12 -6.92 -21.72
N ALA A 74 -7.11 -6.20 -22.85
CA ALA A 74 -8.31 -6.00 -23.67
C ALA A 74 -8.85 -7.30 -24.29
N LYS A 75 -7.99 -8.29 -24.54
CA LYS A 75 -8.37 -9.53 -25.22
C LYS A 75 -8.75 -10.64 -24.24
N THR A 76 -7.98 -10.76 -23.17
CA THR A 76 -8.04 -11.90 -22.24
C THR A 76 -8.49 -11.51 -20.84
N GLY A 77 -8.55 -10.22 -20.52
CA GLY A 77 -8.86 -9.72 -19.18
C GLY A 77 -10.17 -10.24 -18.62
N LYS A 78 -11.25 -10.25 -19.41
CA LYS A 78 -12.55 -10.83 -19.02
C LYS A 78 -12.43 -12.28 -18.57
N PHE A 79 -11.68 -13.10 -19.29
CA PHE A 79 -11.42 -14.49 -18.91
C PHE A 79 -10.57 -14.56 -17.64
N VAL A 80 -9.48 -13.79 -17.57
CA VAL A 80 -8.57 -13.77 -16.42
C VAL A 80 -9.29 -13.34 -15.14
N GLN A 81 -10.25 -12.42 -15.24
CA GLN A 81 -11.06 -11.96 -14.10
C GLN A 81 -11.91 -13.08 -13.48
N THR A 82 -12.34 -14.09 -14.27
CA THR A 82 -13.07 -15.26 -13.75
C THR A 82 -12.18 -16.26 -13.01
N LEU A 83 -10.85 -16.13 -13.10
CA LEU A 83 -9.94 -17.09 -12.50
C LEU A 83 -9.85 -16.85 -10.99
N GLY A 84 -10.28 -17.84 -10.22
CA GLY A 84 -9.95 -17.90 -8.79
C GLY A 84 -8.46 -18.15 -8.55
N SER A 85 -8.04 -17.99 -7.30
CA SER A 85 -6.64 -18.08 -6.87
C SER A 85 -5.89 -19.32 -7.36
N ARG A 86 -6.51 -20.49 -7.29
CA ARG A 86 -5.91 -21.75 -7.77
C ARG A 86 -5.61 -21.71 -9.27
N LYS A 87 -6.55 -21.21 -10.08
CA LYS A 87 -6.41 -21.16 -11.55
C LYS A 87 -5.41 -20.07 -11.96
N MET A 88 -5.43 -18.93 -11.27
CA MET A 88 -4.45 -17.86 -11.45
C MET A 88 -3.03 -18.36 -11.15
N TRP A 89 -2.85 -19.12 -10.06
CA TRP A 89 -1.56 -19.72 -9.71
C TRP A 89 -1.03 -20.65 -10.81
N ILE A 90 -1.88 -21.54 -11.35
CA ILE A 90 -1.50 -22.43 -12.46
C ILE A 90 -1.09 -21.62 -13.69
N ARG A 91 -1.85 -20.57 -14.02
CA ARG A 91 -1.55 -19.68 -15.15
C ARG A 91 -0.20 -18.99 -15.01
N LEU A 92 0.08 -18.42 -13.84
CA LEU A 92 1.37 -17.76 -13.55
C LEU A 92 2.54 -18.73 -13.64
N ARG A 93 2.39 -19.95 -13.09
CA ARG A 93 3.40 -21.01 -13.21
C ARG A 93 3.63 -21.42 -14.67
N GLY A 94 2.55 -21.52 -15.46
CA GLY A 94 2.63 -21.82 -16.90
C GLY A 94 3.33 -20.72 -17.72
N GLN A 95 3.37 -19.49 -17.21
CA GLN A 95 4.10 -18.37 -17.80
C GLN A 95 5.54 -18.24 -17.27
N GLY A 96 6.00 -19.17 -16.43
CA GLY A 96 7.37 -19.18 -15.88
C GLY A 96 7.55 -18.39 -14.58
N HIS A 97 6.48 -17.89 -13.95
CA HIS A 97 6.60 -17.22 -12.65
C HIS A 97 6.69 -18.26 -11.52
N ASP A 98 7.86 -18.34 -10.87
CA ASP A 98 8.02 -19.15 -9.66
C ASP A 98 7.38 -18.46 -8.45
N VAL A 99 6.11 -18.79 -8.19
CA VAL A 99 5.33 -18.25 -7.07
C VAL A 99 4.58 -19.37 -6.32
N ALA A 100 4.60 -19.29 -5.00
CA ALA A 100 3.83 -20.19 -4.14
C ALA A 100 2.32 -19.88 -4.26
N ARG A 101 1.49 -20.92 -4.21
CA ARG A 101 0.03 -20.78 -4.28
C ARG A 101 -0.53 -19.85 -3.19
N CYS A 102 -0.02 -19.96 -1.96
CA CYS A 102 -0.44 -19.13 -0.84
C CYS A 102 -0.14 -17.64 -1.06
N THR A 103 0.90 -17.30 -1.82
CA THR A 103 1.20 -15.91 -2.21
C THR A 103 0.14 -15.38 -3.16
N VAL A 104 -0.28 -16.16 -4.15
CA VAL A 104 -1.35 -15.77 -5.08
C VAL A 104 -2.68 -15.60 -4.35
N GLU A 105 -3.02 -16.53 -3.44
CA GLU A 105 -4.21 -16.44 -2.59
C GLU A 105 -4.19 -15.18 -1.72
N ARG A 106 -3.06 -14.86 -1.08
CA ARG A 106 -2.90 -13.65 -0.28
C ARG A 106 -3.03 -12.39 -1.13
N ILE A 107 -2.37 -12.33 -2.27
CA ILE A 107 -2.41 -11.17 -3.19
C ILE A 107 -3.85 -10.94 -3.65
N MET A 108 -4.53 -11.98 -4.13
CA MET A 108 -5.90 -11.85 -4.61
C MET A 108 -6.85 -11.39 -3.51
N ARG A 109 -6.72 -11.93 -2.28
CA ARG A 109 -7.51 -11.45 -1.12
C ARG A 109 -7.22 -9.99 -0.78
N ALA A 110 -5.94 -9.58 -0.77
CA ALA A 110 -5.55 -8.21 -0.45
C ALA A 110 -6.00 -7.18 -1.49
N GLN A 111 -6.23 -7.60 -2.74
CA GLN A 111 -6.69 -6.75 -3.84
C GLN A 111 -8.21 -6.84 -4.08
N GLY A 112 -8.95 -7.63 -3.29
CA GLY A 112 -10.38 -7.90 -3.54
C GLY A 112 -10.65 -8.64 -4.85
N TRP A 113 -9.64 -9.33 -5.40
CA TRP A 113 -9.79 -10.07 -6.65
C TRP A 113 -10.38 -11.44 -6.38
N GLU A 114 -11.68 -11.56 -6.64
CA GLU A 114 -12.37 -12.84 -6.62
C GLU A 114 -12.48 -13.43 -8.03
N GLY A 115 -12.46 -14.76 -8.10
CA GLY A 115 -12.81 -15.48 -9.31
C GLY A 115 -14.28 -15.83 -9.24
N GLY A 116 -15.12 -15.06 -9.92
CA GLY A 116 -16.56 -15.30 -10.02
C GLY A 116 -17.00 -15.39 -11.48
N PRO A 117 -18.20 -15.92 -11.77
CA PRO A 117 -18.77 -15.80 -13.11
C PRO A 117 -18.90 -14.32 -13.50
N LEU A 118 -18.74 -14.01 -14.80
CA LEU A 118 -18.67 -12.65 -15.36
C LEU A 118 -19.83 -11.70 -14.98
N TRP A 119 -20.92 -12.21 -14.41
CA TRP A 119 -22.13 -11.47 -14.03
C TRP A 119 -22.18 -11.06 -12.54
N VAL A 120 -21.14 -11.36 -11.74
CA VAL A 120 -21.11 -11.09 -10.28
C VAL A 120 -20.40 -9.78 -9.91
N GLN A 121 -19.98 -8.97 -10.89
CA GLN A 121 -19.38 -7.66 -10.59
C GLN A 121 -20.44 -6.59 -10.33
N THR A 122 -21.04 -6.59 -9.14
CA THR A 122 -21.66 -5.38 -8.55
C THR A 122 -21.45 -5.42 -7.04
N GLN A 123 -21.05 -4.26 -6.49
CA GLN A 123 -20.87 -3.92 -5.05
C GLN A 123 -19.53 -4.40 -4.45
N ASP A 124 -18.70 -3.60 -3.77
CA ASP A 124 -18.75 -2.21 -3.32
C ASP A 124 -17.32 -1.64 -3.35
N HIS A 125 -17.16 -0.46 -3.95
CA HIS A 125 -15.98 0.39 -3.78
C HIS A 125 -16.48 1.73 -3.25
N ASP A 126 -16.81 1.75 -1.95
CA ASP A 126 -16.92 2.96 -1.15
C ASP A 126 -16.90 2.56 0.33
N GLN A 127 -15.74 2.74 0.99
CA GLN A 127 -15.55 3.26 2.36
C GLN A 127 -14.08 3.59 2.59
#